data_AF-A0A9X8SXF7-F1
#
_entry.id   AF-A0A9X8SXF7-F1
#
_cell.length_a   1.000
_cell.length_b   1.000
_cell.length_c   1.000
_cell.angle_alpha   90.00
_cell.angle_beta   90.00
_cell.angle_gamma   90.00
#
_symmetry.space_group_name_H-M   'P 1'
#
loop_
_entity.id
_entity.type
_entity.pdbx_description
1 polymer ?
#
loop_
_entity_poly.entity_id
_entity_poly.type
_entity_poly.pdbx_seq_one_letter_code
_entity_poly.pdbx_strand_id
1 'polypeptide(L)'
;MTQFTTELLNFLAQKQDIDDFFRQSLETAMNELLQAELSAFLGYEPYEKSGYNTGNSRNGTYSRQFETKYGTVSLAIPRDRNGEFSPAILPSYTRRDDHLEEMVIKLYQTGVTTREISEIIERMYGHHYSPTTVSNITKVTQENVTAFHERTLKENYSVLYLDGTYLPLRRGTVSKECVHIALGITPEGYKSVLGYEIAPNENNTSWSDLLNRLQRQGVQQVSLVVTDGFNGLERVIQQVYPLAKQQRCLVHIARNMSSKVKRVDRAPIIEQFKQVYRATSFEEARKLLRQFMDEWKPRYKKVMESLEKTENLFTFYQLPYCIWPSIYSTNLIESLNKEIKRQCKKKVVFPNEESLERCLVTIFEDYNFKFGHRVHKGFGACSDTLDSLFD
;
A
#
# COMPACT_ATOMS: atom_id res chain seq x y z
N MET A 1 -27.49 26.36 26.70
CA MET A 1 -27.41 26.37 25.21
C MET A 1 -26.29 27.30 24.82
N THR A 2 -25.46 26.93 23.86
CA THR A 2 -24.42 27.82 23.32
C THR A 2 -25.08 28.97 22.55
N GLN A 3 -24.44 30.15 22.49
CA GLN A 3 -24.99 31.30 21.75
C GLN A 3 -25.37 30.93 20.30
N PHE A 4 -24.54 30.10 19.64
CA PHE A 4 -24.80 29.49 18.33
C PHE A 4 -26.11 28.70 18.25
N THR A 5 -26.46 27.90 19.28
CA THR A 5 -27.71 27.12 19.27
C THR A 5 -28.93 28.00 19.46
N THR A 6 -28.81 29.12 20.18
CA THR A 6 -29.89 30.10 20.34
C THR A 6 -30.11 30.93 19.06
N GLU A 7 -29.03 31.32 18.38
CA GLU A 7 -29.09 32.05 17.10
C GLU A 7 -29.64 31.18 15.97
N LEU A 8 -29.23 29.91 15.89
CA LEU A 8 -29.77 28.94 14.93
C LEU A 8 -31.28 28.70 15.14
N LEU A 9 -31.74 28.59 16.39
CA LEU A 9 -33.17 28.44 16.70
C LEU A 9 -33.99 29.67 16.30
N ASN A 10 -33.44 30.88 16.48
CA ASN A 10 -34.08 32.12 16.04
C ASN A 10 -34.13 32.23 14.51
N PHE A 11 -33.08 31.82 13.80
CA PHE A 11 -33.05 31.78 12.33
C PHE A 11 -34.06 30.77 11.74
N LEU A 12 -34.14 29.58 12.35
CA LEU A 12 -35.13 28.55 11.99
C LEU A 12 -36.57 29.02 12.28
N ALA A 13 -36.78 29.76 13.37
CA ALA A 13 -38.09 30.33 13.70
C ALA A 13 -38.53 31.42 12.70
N GLN A 14 -37.59 32.11 12.06
CA GLN A 14 -37.84 33.14 11.05
C GLN A 14 -37.97 32.59 9.61
N LYS A 15 -37.87 31.27 9.41
CA LYS A 15 -37.87 30.60 8.09
C LYS A 15 -36.83 31.15 7.11
N GLN A 16 -35.69 31.63 7.62
CA GLN A 16 -34.58 32.08 6.77
C GLN A 16 -33.76 30.87 6.29
N ASP A 17 -33.02 31.07 5.20
CA ASP A 17 -32.19 30.01 4.60
C ASP A 17 -31.07 29.60 5.56
N ILE A 18 -31.01 28.30 5.84
CA ILE A 18 -30.06 27.70 6.77
C ILE A 18 -28.63 27.87 6.23
N ASP A 19 -28.46 27.81 4.92
CA ASP A 19 -27.14 27.96 4.30
C ASP A 19 -26.59 29.39 4.47
N ASP A 20 -27.44 30.41 4.47
CA ASP A 20 -27.02 31.80 4.70
C ASP A 20 -26.58 32.03 6.16
N PHE A 21 -27.24 31.38 7.12
CA PHE A 21 -26.82 31.40 8.52
C PHE A 21 -25.42 30.81 8.70
N PHE A 22 -25.16 29.65 8.09
CA PHE A 22 -23.84 29.01 8.13
C PHE A 22 -22.78 29.86 7.43
N ARG A 23 -23.11 30.50 6.31
CA ARG A 23 -22.21 31.43 5.61
C ARG A 23 -21.77 32.59 6.51
N GLN A 24 -22.71 33.27 7.17
CA GLN A 24 -22.42 34.41 8.05
C GLN A 24 -21.65 33.99 9.31
N SER A 25 -22.01 32.83 9.88
CA SER A 25 -21.31 32.27 11.04
C SER A 25 -19.87 31.90 10.72
N LEU A 26 -19.65 31.29 9.56
CA LEU A 26 -18.33 30.91 9.07
C LEU A 26 -17.47 32.13 8.73
N GLU A 27 -18.05 33.15 8.10
CA GLU A 27 -17.38 34.44 7.85
C GLU A 27 -16.91 35.10 9.16
N THR A 28 -17.77 35.10 10.19
CA THR A 28 -17.44 35.66 11.51
C THR A 28 -16.30 34.89 12.17
N ALA A 29 -16.41 33.56 12.25
CA ALA A 29 -15.41 32.70 12.88
C ALA A 29 -14.04 32.79 12.17
N MET A 30 -14.03 32.82 10.83
CA MET A 30 -12.78 32.95 10.07
C MET A 30 -12.12 34.31 10.30
N ASN A 31 -12.89 35.40 10.33
CA ASN A 31 -12.35 36.73 10.61
C ASN A 31 -11.78 36.85 12.03
N GLU A 32 -12.42 36.24 13.02
CA GLU A 32 -11.91 36.20 14.40
C GLU A 32 -10.62 35.40 14.52
N LEU A 33 -10.56 34.22 13.90
CA LEU A 33 -9.36 33.39 13.90
C LEU A 33 -8.17 34.07 13.22
N LEU A 34 -8.39 34.78 12.11
CA LEU A 34 -7.35 35.56 11.44
C LEU A 34 -6.77 36.67 12.33
N GLN A 35 -7.60 37.32 13.14
CA GLN A 35 -7.13 38.31 14.12
C GLN A 35 -6.31 37.64 15.24
N ALA A 36 -6.76 36.47 15.72
CA ALA A 36 -6.06 35.70 16.74
C ALA A 36 -4.70 35.18 16.25
N GLU A 37 -4.59 34.76 14.99
CA GLU A 37 -3.30 34.39 14.39
C GLU A 37 -2.34 35.58 14.35
N LEU A 38 -2.81 36.77 13.98
CA LEU A 38 -1.96 37.96 14.01
C LEU A 38 -1.56 38.33 15.45
N SER A 39 -2.46 38.17 16.43
CA SER A 39 -2.13 38.34 17.85
C SER A 39 -1.03 37.38 18.30
N ALA A 40 -1.14 36.09 17.93
CA ALA A 40 -0.14 35.08 18.25
C ALA A 40 1.20 35.34 17.54
N PHE A 41 1.19 35.78 16.28
CA PHE A 41 2.40 36.10 15.53
C PHE A 41 3.16 37.30 16.11
N LEU A 42 2.43 38.38 16.44
CA LEU A 42 3.02 39.58 17.01
C LEU A 42 3.32 39.43 18.52
N GLY A 43 2.68 38.47 19.19
CA GLY A 43 2.82 38.21 20.61
C GLY A 43 2.06 39.19 21.53
N TYR A 44 1.10 39.94 20.99
CA TYR A 44 0.29 40.91 21.75
C TYR A 44 -1.06 41.21 21.07
N GLU A 45 -2.05 41.61 21.87
CA GLU A 45 -3.41 41.93 21.42
C GLU A 45 -3.56 43.38 20.88
N PRO A 46 -4.63 43.70 20.11
CA PRO A 46 -4.86 45.05 19.62
C PRO A 46 -4.81 46.10 20.76
N TYR A 47 -4.04 47.16 20.53
CA TYR A 47 -3.88 48.29 21.46
C TYR A 47 -3.19 47.96 22.80
N GLU A 48 -2.57 46.78 22.94
CA GLU A 48 -1.78 46.49 24.14
C GLU A 48 -0.45 47.24 24.18
N LYS A 49 -0.07 47.69 25.38
CA LYS A 49 1.19 48.41 25.62
C LYS A 49 2.42 47.54 25.37
N SER A 50 2.29 46.22 25.45
CA SER A 50 3.33 45.23 25.13
C SER A 50 3.80 45.32 23.68
N GLY A 51 2.94 45.80 22.77
CA GLY A 51 3.26 46.00 21.35
C GLY A 51 3.99 47.30 21.01
N TYR A 52 4.33 48.14 22.00
CA TYR A 52 5.07 49.38 21.74
C TYR A 52 6.58 49.11 21.65
N ASN A 53 7.22 49.69 20.62
CA ASN A 53 8.67 49.55 20.35
C ASN A 53 9.15 48.10 20.09
N THR A 54 8.27 47.19 19.68
CA THR A 54 8.60 45.79 19.33
C THR A 54 9.21 45.63 17.93
N GLY A 55 9.26 46.70 17.12
CA GLY A 55 9.83 46.69 15.77
C GLY A 55 8.86 46.25 14.67
N ASN A 56 7.74 45.60 15.00
CA ASN A 56 6.66 45.29 14.06
C ASN A 56 5.30 45.65 14.69
N SER A 57 4.33 46.06 13.86
CA SER A 57 3.04 46.56 14.33
C SER A 57 1.88 46.19 13.40
N ARG A 58 0.66 46.10 13.93
CA ARG A 58 -0.54 45.89 13.12
C ARG A 58 -0.75 47.07 12.16
N ASN A 59 -1.05 46.79 10.90
CA ASN A 59 -1.17 47.80 9.83
C ASN A 59 -2.45 47.60 8.99
N GLY A 60 -3.58 47.58 9.69
CA GLY A 60 -4.90 47.46 9.06
C GLY A 60 -5.18 46.08 8.47
N THR A 61 -6.17 46.05 7.58
CA THR A 61 -6.68 44.84 6.93
C THR A 61 -6.90 45.09 5.44
N TYR A 62 -6.98 44.02 4.65
CA TYR A 62 -7.48 44.07 3.28
C TYR A 62 -8.60 43.05 3.08
N SER A 63 -9.53 43.35 2.18
CA SER A 63 -10.63 42.45 1.86
C SER A 63 -10.18 41.39 0.84
N ARG A 64 -10.56 40.14 1.09
CA ARG A 64 -10.44 39.00 0.17
C ARG A 64 -11.76 38.25 0.15
N GLN A 65 -12.31 38.03 -1.04
CA GLN A 65 -13.47 37.15 -1.22
C GLN A 65 -12.98 35.68 -1.27
N PHE A 66 -13.67 34.80 -0.56
CA PHE A 66 -13.36 33.37 -0.51
C PHE A 66 -14.63 32.55 -0.78
N GLU A 67 -14.56 31.59 -1.68
CA GLU A 67 -15.71 30.76 -2.07
C GLU A 67 -15.85 29.56 -1.13
N THR A 68 -17.05 29.35 -0.58
CA THR A 68 -17.37 28.21 0.29
C THR A 68 -18.64 27.51 -0.19
N LYS A 69 -18.91 26.31 0.35
CA LYS A 69 -20.16 25.56 0.07
C LYS A 69 -21.42 26.38 0.34
N TYR A 70 -21.37 27.27 1.33
CA TYR A 70 -22.50 28.08 1.77
C TYR A 70 -22.59 29.42 1.02
N GLY A 71 -21.69 29.68 0.08
CA GLY A 71 -21.59 30.92 -0.69
C GLY A 71 -20.25 31.63 -0.50
N THR A 72 -20.10 32.79 -1.14
CA THR A 72 -18.89 33.62 -1.01
C THR A 72 -18.90 34.35 0.34
N VAL A 73 -17.80 34.23 1.08
CA VAL A 73 -17.53 34.93 2.35
C VAL A 73 -16.52 36.05 2.15
N SER A 74 -16.74 37.17 2.84
CA SER A 74 -15.86 38.33 2.79
C SER A 74 -14.89 38.33 3.97
N LEU A 75 -13.62 38.07 3.70
CA LEU A 75 -12.57 37.97 4.73
C LEU A 75 -11.77 39.27 4.82
N ALA A 76 -11.58 39.77 6.03
CA ALA A 76 -10.75 40.92 6.37
C ALA A 76 -9.39 40.45 6.87
N ILE A 77 -8.46 40.18 5.95
CA ILE A 77 -7.15 39.63 6.28
C ILE A 77 -6.29 40.71 6.92
N PRO A 78 -5.79 40.51 8.14
CA PRO A 78 -5.01 41.50 8.84
C PRO A 78 -3.55 41.50 8.37
N ARG A 79 -2.90 42.65 8.51
CA ARG A 79 -1.53 42.89 8.06
C ARG A 79 -0.67 43.38 9.20
N ASP A 80 0.60 43.03 9.15
CA ASP A 80 1.65 43.68 9.92
C ASP A 80 2.33 44.79 9.09
N ARG A 81 3.12 45.62 9.74
CA ARG A 81 3.76 46.80 9.14
C ARG A 81 4.98 46.41 8.31
N ASN A 82 5.66 45.33 8.69
CA ASN A 82 6.84 44.85 8.00
C ASN A 82 6.50 43.90 6.83
N GLY A 83 5.26 43.41 6.76
CA GLY A 83 4.79 42.50 5.71
C GLY A 83 5.29 41.06 5.90
N GLU A 84 5.67 40.69 7.12
CA GLU A 84 6.21 39.38 7.48
C GLU A 84 5.10 38.37 7.84
N PHE A 85 3.89 38.85 8.12
CA PHE A 85 2.76 38.00 8.49
C PHE A 85 2.09 37.37 7.26
N SER A 86 2.09 36.03 7.20
CA SER A 86 1.25 35.25 6.29
C SER A 86 0.30 34.39 7.13
N PRO A 87 -1.04 34.52 6.96
CA PRO A 87 -1.99 33.68 7.67
C PRO A 87 -1.74 32.20 7.39
N ALA A 88 -1.76 31.36 8.43
CA ALA A 88 -1.59 29.92 8.28
C ALA A 88 -2.91 29.26 7.83
N ILE A 89 -4.05 29.80 8.29
CA ILE A 89 -5.39 29.36 7.87
C ILE A 89 -5.65 29.63 6.38
N LEU A 90 -5.00 30.65 5.77
CA LEU A 90 -5.20 31.03 4.37
C LEU A 90 -3.86 31.26 3.67
N PRO A 91 -3.36 30.29 2.89
CA PRO A 91 -2.13 30.50 2.15
C PRO A 91 -2.23 31.68 1.16
N SER A 92 -1.10 32.36 0.99
CA SER A 92 -0.94 33.52 0.13
C SER A 92 -1.20 33.14 -1.34
N TYR A 93 -2.10 33.87 -2.01
CA TYR A 93 -2.44 33.71 -3.44
C TYR A 93 -3.13 32.41 -3.90
N THR A 94 -3.49 31.48 -3.01
CA THR A 94 -4.23 30.29 -3.42
C THR A 94 -5.74 30.57 -3.46
N ARG A 95 -6.33 30.70 -4.66
CA ARG A 95 -7.80 30.73 -4.84
C ARG A 95 -8.44 29.33 -4.71
N ARG A 96 -7.63 28.30 -4.45
CA ARG A 96 -8.02 26.90 -4.37
C ARG A 96 -7.40 26.29 -3.13
N ASP A 97 -8.15 25.42 -2.49
CA ASP A 97 -7.72 24.65 -1.34
C ASP A 97 -6.95 23.42 -1.85
N ASP A 98 -5.61 23.41 -1.75
CA ASP A 98 -4.77 22.26 -2.16
C ASP A 98 -5.11 20.98 -1.34
N HIS A 99 -5.80 21.13 -0.21
CA HIS A 99 -6.30 20.00 0.59
C HIS A 99 -7.36 19.15 -0.13
N LEU A 100 -8.08 19.71 -1.10
CA LEU A 100 -9.05 18.94 -1.89
C LEU A 100 -8.36 17.95 -2.83
N GLU A 101 -7.25 18.34 -3.46
CA GLU A 101 -6.50 17.46 -4.35
C GLU A 101 -5.80 16.35 -3.55
N GLU A 102 -5.21 16.68 -2.40
CA GLU A 102 -4.67 15.68 -1.47
C GLU A 102 -5.75 14.72 -0.97
N MET A 103 -6.95 15.22 -0.65
CA MET A 103 -8.09 14.39 -0.26
C MET A 103 -8.55 13.50 -1.40
N VAL A 104 -8.63 14.01 -2.63
CA VAL A 104 -8.96 13.24 -3.84
C VAL A 104 -7.93 12.13 -4.06
N ILE A 105 -6.64 12.44 -3.95
CA ILE A 105 -5.56 11.46 -4.03
C ILE A 105 -5.73 10.42 -2.93
N LYS A 106 -5.97 10.84 -1.68
CA LYS A 106 -6.14 9.91 -0.55
C LYS A 106 -7.35 9.00 -0.69
N LEU A 107 -8.48 9.53 -1.15
CA LEU A 107 -9.68 8.74 -1.44
C LEU A 107 -9.41 7.74 -2.57
N TYR A 108 -8.72 8.16 -3.63
CA TYR A 108 -8.30 7.25 -4.70
C TYR A 108 -7.37 6.15 -4.16
N GLN A 109 -6.45 6.52 -3.28
CA GLN A 109 -5.49 5.58 -2.69
C GLN A 109 -6.16 4.54 -1.79
N THR A 110 -7.22 4.93 -1.07
CA THR A 110 -8.02 4.01 -0.25
C THR A 110 -8.98 3.14 -1.06
N GLY A 111 -8.91 3.21 -2.39
CA GLY A 111 -9.65 2.35 -3.31
C GLY A 111 -11.07 2.84 -3.60
N VAL A 112 -11.38 4.11 -3.32
CA VAL A 112 -12.62 4.76 -3.76
C VAL A 112 -12.53 5.02 -5.27
N THR A 113 -13.58 4.70 -6.01
CA THR A 113 -13.59 4.89 -7.47
C THR A 113 -13.67 6.37 -7.83
N THR A 114 -13.20 6.76 -9.02
CA THR A 114 -13.24 8.17 -9.45
C THR A 114 -14.65 8.74 -9.49
N ARG A 115 -15.67 7.91 -9.75
CA ARG A 115 -17.09 8.29 -9.69
C ARG A 115 -17.55 8.51 -8.25
N GLU A 116 -17.26 7.59 -7.35
CA GLU A 116 -17.59 7.75 -5.93
C GLU A 116 -16.87 8.97 -5.33
N ILE A 117 -15.60 9.21 -5.70
CA ILE A 117 -14.88 10.44 -5.29
C ILE A 117 -15.60 11.67 -5.82
N SER A 118 -15.97 11.67 -7.11
CA SER A 118 -16.73 12.78 -7.70
C SER A 118 -18.03 13.03 -6.96
N GLU A 119 -18.80 11.99 -6.62
CA GLU A 119 -20.05 12.09 -5.87
C GLU A 119 -19.84 12.55 -4.41
N ILE A 120 -18.78 12.07 -3.74
CA ILE A 120 -18.42 12.50 -2.38
C ILE A 120 -18.06 13.98 -2.38
N ILE A 121 -17.20 14.38 -3.31
CA ILE A 121 -16.76 15.77 -3.44
C ILE A 121 -17.93 16.66 -3.87
N GLU A 122 -18.84 16.17 -4.71
CA GLU A 122 -20.07 16.88 -5.08
C GLU A 122 -20.98 17.12 -3.87
N ARG A 123 -21.20 16.11 -3.02
CA ARG A 123 -22.02 16.26 -1.81
C ARG A 123 -21.36 17.14 -0.75
N MET A 124 -20.04 17.10 -0.65
CA MET A 124 -19.29 17.86 0.34
C MET A 124 -19.03 19.30 -0.09
N TYR A 125 -18.73 19.55 -1.36
CA TYR A 125 -18.22 20.84 -1.86
C TYR A 125 -18.99 21.38 -3.09
N GLY A 126 -20.00 20.68 -3.63
CA GLY A 126 -20.72 21.10 -4.84
C GLY A 126 -20.01 20.72 -6.15
N HIS A 127 -20.42 21.29 -7.30
CA HIS A 127 -19.95 20.92 -8.65
C HIS A 127 -18.51 21.34 -8.98
N HIS A 128 -17.53 20.94 -8.17
CA HIS A 128 -16.13 21.32 -8.35
C HIS A 128 -15.35 20.35 -9.24
N TYR A 129 -15.66 19.05 -9.20
CA TYR A 129 -14.87 18.04 -9.88
C TYR A 129 -15.74 17.02 -10.63
N SER A 130 -15.44 16.85 -11.93
CA SER A 130 -15.97 15.74 -12.73
C SER A 130 -15.10 14.49 -12.52
N PRO A 131 -15.60 13.28 -12.84
CA PRO A 131 -14.77 12.06 -12.81
C PRO A 131 -13.50 12.16 -13.67
N THR A 132 -13.56 12.94 -14.75
CA THR A 132 -12.42 13.24 -15.63
C THR A 132 -11.40 14.14 -14.93
N THR A 133 -11.86 15.14 -14.18
CA THR A 133 -10.98 16.02 -13.40
C THR A 133 -10.29 15.26 -12.27
N VAL A 134 -11.03 14.40 -11.55
CA VAL A 134 -10.46 13.46 -10.56
C VAL A 134 -9.39 12.56 -11.20
N SER A 135 -9.68 12.00 -12.39
CA SER A 135 -8.70 11.19 -13.12
C SER A 135 -7.43 11.97 -13.44
N ASN A 136 -7.55 13.24 -13.85
CA ASN A 136 -6.40 14.10 -14.13
C ASN A 136 -5.58 14.42 -12.86
N ILE A 137 -6.22 14.69 -11.73
CA ILE A 137 -5.53 14.89 -10.45
C ILE A 137 -4.78 13.62 -10.05
N THR A 138 -5.39 12.45 -10.22
CA THR A 138 -4.73 11.16 -9.97
C THR A 138 -3.63 10.81 -10.99
N LYS A 139 -3.35 11.64 -12.00
CA LYS A 139 -2.15 11.46 -12.83
C LYS A 139 -0.89 11.89 -12.08
N VAL A 140 -0.99 12.75 -11.07
CA VAL A 140 0.14 13.09 -10.18
C VAL A 140 0.69 11.82 -9.53
N THR A 141 -0.17 10.83 -9.23
CA THR A 141 0.29 9.54 -8.70
C THR A 141 1.06 8.68 -9.71
N GLN A 142 1.16 9.09 -10.98
CA GLN A 142 2.02 8.42 -11.96
C GLN A 142 3.51 8.65 -11.62
N GLU A 143 3.85 9.81 -11.06
CA GLU A 143 5.20 10.09 -10.59
C GLU A 143 5.61 9.09 -9.49
N ASN A 144 4.67 8.69 -8.62
CA ASN A 144 4.90 7.63 -7.63
C ASN A 144 5.21 6.28 -8.29
N VAL A 145 4.58 5.96 -9.43
CA VAL A 145 4.86 4.71 -10.17
C VAL A 145 6.28 4.72 -10.69
N THR A 146 6.70 5.84 -11.30
CA THR A 146 8.08 6.01 -11.77
C THR A 146 9.06 5.93 -10.60
N ALA A 147 8.80 6.66 -9.50
CA ALA A 147 9.61 6.63 -8.30
C ALA A 147 9.73 5.22 -7.70
N PHE A 148 8.66 4.42 -7.74
CA PHE A 148 8.68 3.03 -7.29
C PHE A 148 9.61 2.16 -8.14
N HIS A 149 9.72 2.42 -9.43
CA HIS A 149 10.63 1.72 -10.34
C HIS A 149 12.07 2.26 -10.33
N GLU A 150 12.28 3.50 -9.93
CA GLU A 150 13.61 4.12 -9.87
C GLU A 150 14.26 4.09 -8.48
N ARG A 151 13.50 3.75 -7.43
CA ARG A 151 14.02 3.71 -6.06
C ARG A 151 15.18 2.74 -5.90
N THR A 152 16.08 3.10 -5.00
CA THR A 152 17.14 2.22 -4.52
C THR A 152 16.61 1.27 -3.45
N LEU A 153 16.97 -0.01 -3.55
CA LEU A 153 16.65 -1.07 -2.61
C LEU A 153 17.91 -1.43 -1.79
N LYS A 154 17.71 -2.05 -0.62
CA LYS A 154 18.81 -2.63 0.16
C LYS A 154 19.53 -3.75 -0.62
N GLU A 155 20.78 -4.02 -0.25
CA GLU A 155 21.62 -5.01 -0.95
C GLU A 155 21.24 -6.46 -0.62
N ASN A 156 20.93 -6.74 0.65
CA ASN A 156 20.78 -8.10 1.17
C ASN A 156 19.34 -8.41 1.59
N TYR A 157 18.83 -9.57 1.17
CA TYR A 157 17.51 -10.08 1.58
C TYR A 157 17.58 -11.55 1.98
N SER A 158 17.13 -11.88 3.19
CA SER A 158 17.11 -13.27 3.67
C SER A 158 16.12 -14.14 2.91
N VAL A 159 14.93 -13.61 2.61
CA VAL A 159 13.90 -14.35 1.88
C VAL A 159 13.24 -13.47 0.83
N LEU A 160 13.17 -13.96 -0.41
CA LEU A 160 12.44 -13.36 -1.52
C LEU A 160 11.29 -14.29 -1.92
N TYR A 161 10.06 -13.81 -1.81
CA TYR A 161 8.86 -14.51 -2.28
C TYR A 161 8.47 -13.99 -3.66
N LEU A 162 8.29 -14.90 -4.61
CA LEU A 162 7.79 -14.61 -5.94
C LEU A 162 6.45 -15.31 -6.13
N ASP A 163 5.42 -14.54 -6.48
CA ASP A 163 4.07 -15.06 -6.74
C ASP A 163 3.36 -14.25 -7.83
N GLY A 164 2.40 -14.88 -8.49
CA GLY A 164 1.59 -14.29 -9.55
C GLY A 164 0.14 -14.13 -9.13
N THR A 165 -0.47 -12.98 -9.44
CA THR A 165 -1.91 -12.77 -9.26
C THR A 165 -2.57 -12.27 -10.53
N TYR A 166 -3.71 -12.86 -10.88
CA TYR A 166 -4.45 -12.45 -12.07
C TYR A 166 -5.45 -11.32 -11.77
N LEU A 167 -5.39 -10.25 -12.56
CA LEU A 167 -6.29 -9.10 -12.48
C LEU A 167 -6.93 -8.78 -13.84
N PRO A 168 -8.19 -8.31 -13.87
CA PRO A 168 -8.88 -7.98 -15.12
C PRO A 168 -8.37 -6.64 -15.70
N LEU A 169 -7.80 -6.68 -16.90
CA LEU A 169 -7.29 -5.52 -17.64
C LEU A 169 -7.94 -5.44 -19.02
N ARG A 170 -8.17 -4.23 -19.52
CA ARG A 170 -8.66 -3.99 -20.88
C ARG A 170 -7.53 -3.51 -21.79
N ARG A 171 -7.19 -4.31 -22.81
CA ARG A 171 -6.34 -3.92 -23.96
C ARG A 171 -7.16 -4.07 -25.25
N GLY A 172 -8.22 -3.28 -25.37
CA GLY A 172 -9.27 -3.48 -26.36
C GLY A 172 -10.37 -4.44 -25.85
N THR A 173 -10.02 -5.72 -25.68
CA THR A 173 -10.85 -6.72 -24.98
C THR A 173 -10.45 -6.85 -23.51
N VAL A 174 -11.37 -7.33 -22.67
CA VAL A 174 -11.11 -7.56 -21.24
C VAL A 174 -10.55 -8.97 -21.07
N SER A 175 -9.32 -9.06 -20.59
CA SER A 175 -8.64 -10.33 -20.26
C SER A 175 -8.15 -10.28 -18.81
N LYS A 176 -7.87 -11.45 -18.24
CA LYS A 176 -7.17 -11.54 -16.95
C LYS A 176 -5.67 -11.61 -17.26
N GLU A 177 -4.94 -10.59 -16.88
CA GLU A 177 -3.48 -10.55 -17.02
C GLU A 177 -2.82 -10.92 -15.69
N CYS A 178 -1.62 -11.49 -15.77
CA CYS A 178 -0.81 -11.87 -14.62
C CYS A 178 -0.03 -10.66 -14.11
N VAL A 179 -0.09 -10.41 -12.81
CA VAL A 179 0.79 -9.49 -12.10
C VAL A 179 1.76 -10.31 -11.28
N HIS A 180 3.01 -10.34 -11.72
CA HIS A 180 4.11 -10.94 -10.99
C HIS A 180 4.54 -10.00 -9.87
N ILE A 181 4.70 -10.51 -8.66
CA ILE A 181 5.00 -9.71 -7.47
C ILE A 181 6.21 -10.31 -6.76
N ALA A 182 7.16 -9.44 -6.40
CA ALA A 182 8.32 -9.78 -5.59
C ALA A 182 8.20 -9.13 -4.20
N LEU A 183 8.16 -9.97 -3.15
CA LEU A 183 8.12 -9.54 -1.75
C LEU A 183 9.41 -9.99 -1.05
N GLY A 184 10.19 -9.04 -0.53
CA GLY A 184 11.44 -9.31 0.18
C GLY A 184 11.29 -9.19 1.68
N ILE A 185 12.10 -9.95 2.43
CA ILE A 185 12.35 -9.77 3.85
C ILE A 185 13.85 -9.59 4.06
N THR A 186 14.23 -8.49 4.68
CA THR A 186 15.62 -8.18 5.00
C THR A 186 16.11 -9.03 6.19
N PRO A 187 17.42 -9.13 6.45
CA PRO A 187 17.95 -9.84 7.61
C PRO A 187 17.43 -9.30 8.95
N GLU A 188 17.21 -8.00 9.03
CA GLU A 188 16.61 -7.36 10.22
C GLU A 188 15.10 -7.65 10.36
N GLY A 189 14.51 -8.34 9.38
CA GLY A 189 13.12 -8.78 9.38
C GLY A 189 12.12 -7.79 8.83
N TYR A 190 12.56 -6.71 8.17
CA TYR A 190 11.67 -5.77 7.52
C TYR A 190 11.18 -6.36 6.21
N LYS A 191 9.85 -6.36 6.03
CA LYS A 191 9.23 -6.89 4.82
C LYS A 191 8.69 -5.77 3.94
N SER A 192 8.90 -5.90 2.64
CA SER A 192 8.45 -4.91 1.65
C SER A 192 8.21 -5.57 0.30
N VAL A 193 7.24 -5.04 -0.45
CA VAL A 193 7.06 -5.34 -1.87
C VAL A 193 8.17 -4.60 -2.61
N LEU A 194 9.06 -5.37 -3.25
CA LEU A 194 10.24 -4.87 -3.94
C LEU A 194 9.93 -4.44 -5.37
N GLY A 195 9.09 -5.19 -6.06
CA GLY A 195 8.80 -4.97 -7.48
C GLY A 195 7.58 -5.73 -7.94
N TYR A 196 7.09 -5.34 -9.12
CA TYR A 196 6.04 -6.04 -9.83
C TYR A 196 6.27 -5.95 -11.35
N GLU A 197 5.66 -6.86 -12.10
CA GLU A 197 5.63 -6.85 -13.57
C GLU A 197 4.26 -7.32 -14.05
N ILE A 198 3.64 -6.58 -14.96
CA ILE A 198 2.35 -6.94 -15.56
C ILE A 198 2.62 -7.65 -16.89
N ALA A 199 2.02 -8.81 -17.10
CA ALA A 199 2.12 -9.53 -18.35
C ALA A 199 0.80 -10.22 -18.72
N PRO A 200 0.49 -10.36 -20.02
CA PRO A 200 -0.73 -11.05 -20.45
C PRO A 200 -0.86 -12.48 -19.90
N ASN A 201 0.25 -13.20 -19.87
CA ASN A 201 0.37 -14.55 -19.32
C ASN A 201 1.65 -14.66 -18.49
N GLU A 202 1.67 -15.63 -17.58
CA GLU A 202 2.88 -15.99 -16.85
C GLU A 202 3.93 -16.52 -17.81
N ASN A 203 5.10 -15.91 -17.81
CA ASN A 203 6.17 -16.22 -18.76
C ASN A 203 7.55 -15.94 -18.15
N ASN A 204 8.57 -16.64 -18.64
CA ASN A 204 9.92 -16.52 -18.10
C ASN A 204 10.55 -15.14 -18.37
N THR A 205 10.18 -14.48 -19.47
CA THR A 205 10.72 -13.16 -19.82
C THR A 205 10.33 -12.08 -18.81
N SER A 206 9.06 -12.04 -18.39
CA SER A 206 8.56 -11.10 -17.38
C SER A 206 9.19 -11.34 -16.02
N TRP A 207 9.45 -12.60 -15.65
CA TRP A 207 10.21 -12.91 -14.44
C TRP A 207 11.66 -12.46 -14.55
N SER A 208 12.33 -12.68 -15.69
CA SER A 208 13.68 -12.17 -15.93
C SER A 208 13.73 -10.65 -15.83
N ASP A 209 12.78 -9.95 -16.46
CA ASP A 209 12.72 -8.49 -16.45
C ASP A 209 12.53 -7.94 -15.03
N LEU A 210 11.63 -8.57 -14.25
CA LEU A 210 11.43 -8.23 -12.85
C LEU A 210 12.70 -8.44 -12.03
N LEU A 211 13.33 -9.61 -12.10
CA LEU A 211 14.53 -9.92 -11.31
C LEU A 211 15.73 -9.05 -11.72
N ASN A 212 15.92 -8.80 -13.01
CA ASN A 212 16.95 -7.89 -13.53
C ASN A 212 16.71 -6.45 -13.11
N ARG A 213 15.45 -6.02 -12.96
CA ARG A 213 15.10 -4.70 -12.43
C ARG A 213 15.46 -4.60 -10.96
N LEU A 214 15.11 -5.60 -10.16
CA LEU A 214 15.48 -5.66 -8.73
C LEU A 214 16.99 -5.58 -8.54
N GLN A 215 17.76 -6.31 -9.37
CA GLN A 215 19.22 -6.25 -9.33
C GLN A 215 19.76 -4.85 -9.64
N ARG A 216 19.23 -4.20 -10.69
CA ARG A 216 19.58 -2.81 -11.04
C ARG A 216 19.20 -1.79 -9.95
N GLN A 217 18.12 -2.05 -9.21
CA GLN A 217 17.69 -1.22 -8.09
C GLN A 217 18.55 -1.39 -6.83
N GLY A 218 19.48 -2.37 -6.80
CA GLY A 218 20.45 -2.54 -5.73
C GLY A 218 20.38 -3.88 -5.01
N VAL A 219 19.43 -4.78 -5.34
CA VAL A 219 19.39 -6.13 -4.73
C VAL A 219 20.56 -6.96 -5.24
N GLN A 220 21.55 -7.22 -4.40
CA GLN A 220 22.76 -7.95 -4.79
C GLN A 220 22.68 -9.41 -4.39
N GLN A 221 22.27 -9.69 -3.14
CA GLN A 221 22.29 -11.04 -2.59
C GLN A 221 20.96 -11.41 -1.94
N VAL A 222 20.57 -12.68 -2.16
CA VAL A 222 19.36 -13.27 -1.60
C VAL A 222 19.69 -14.65 -1.03
N SER A 223 19.38 -14.94 0.23
CA SER A 223 19.69 -16.26 0.80
C SER A 223 18.72 -17.35 0.33
N LEU A 224 17.42 -17.04 0.28
CA LEU A 224 16.37 -17.99 -0.10
C LEU A 224 15.32 -17.33 -1.00
N VAL A 225 15.01 -17.96 -2.14
CA VAL A 225 13.89 -17.59 -3.00
C VAL A 225 12.78 -18.64 -2.90
N VAL A 226 11.57 -18.20 -2.54
CA VAL A 226 10.39 -19.05 -2.42
C VAL A 226 9.46 -18.79 -3.62
N THR A 227 9.18 -19.84 -4.40
CA THR A 227 8.35 -19.77 -5.61
C THR A 227 7.23 -20.81 -5.61
N ASP A 228 6.21 -20.62 -6.42
CA ASP A 228 5.04 -21.50 -6.49
C ASP A 228 5.27 -22.82 -7.25
N GLY A 229 6.20 -22.84 -8.22
CA GLY A 229 6.25 -23.97 -9.16
C GLY A 229 6.56 -23.62 -10.60
N PHE A 230 6.54 -22.34 -11.01
CA PHE A 230 6.56 -22.02 -12.44
C PHE A 230 7.76 -22.63 -13.21
N ASN A 231 7.46 -23.20 -14.38
CA ASN A 231 8.43 -23.91 -15.20
C ASN A 231 9.42 -22.94 -15.84
N GLY A 232 10.70 -23.07 -15.48
CA GLY A 232 11.78 -22.25 -16.01
C GLY A 232 12.19 -21.09 -15.11
N LEU A 233 11.36 -20.72 -14.12
CA LEU A 233 11.70 -19.68 -13.14
C LEU A 233 12.97 -20.03 -12.34
N GLU A 234 13.20 -21.32 -12.06
CA GLU A 234 14.39 -21.78 -11.34
C GLU A 234 15.70 -21.41 -12.06
N ARG A 235 15.69 -21.49 -13.40
CA ARG A 235 16.85 -21.13 -14.23
C ARG A 235 17.07 -19.63 -14.23
N VAL A 236 15.99 -18.85 -14.29
CA VAL A 236 16.07 -17.39 -14.24
C VAL A 236 16.63 -16.94 -12.89
N ILE A 237 16.15 -17.52 -11.79
CA ILE A 237 16.65 -17.21 -10.44
C ILE A 237 18.14 -17.55 -10.35
N GLN A 238 18.57 -18.71 -10.84
CA GLN A 238 19.97 -19.12 -10.80
C GLN A 238 20.88 -18.20 -11.64
N GLN A 239 20.35 -17.59 -12.71
CA GLN A 239 21.08 -16.63 -13.54
C GLN A 239 21.24 -15.28 -12.84
N VAL A 240 20.19 -14.76 -12.20
CA VAL A 240 20.22 -13.43 -11.57
C VAL A 240 20.84 -13.47 -10.18
N TYR A 241 20.51 -14.49 -9.39
CA TYR A 241 20.97 -14.68 -8.01
C TYR A 241 21.58 -16.09 -7.84
N PRO A 242 22.83 -16.32 -8.30
CA PRO A 242 23.44 -17.65 -8.33
C PRO A 242 23.68 -18.26 -6.94
N LEU A 243 23.87 -17.42 -5.92
CA LEU A 243 24.05 -17.85 -4.53
C LEU A 243 22.72 -18.15 -3.82
N ALA A 244 21.60 -17.77 -4.41
CA ALA A 244 20.30 -17.90 -3.77
C ALA A 244 19.83 -19.35 -3.77
N LYS A 245 19.54 -19.86 -2.58
CA LYS A 245 18.91 -21.16 -2.42
C LYS A 245 17.46 -21.05 -2.89
N GLN A 246 16.96 -22.09 -3.52
CA GLN A 246 15.58 -22.09 -4.03
C GLN A 246 14.71 -23.00 -3.18
N GLN A 247 13.46 -22.60 -2.99
CA GLN A 247 12.45 -23.40 -2.31
C GLN A 247 11.11 -23.31 -3.01
N ARG A 248 10.44 -24.46 -3.13
CA ARG A 248 9.04 -24.50 -3.55
C ARG A 248 8.13 -24.18 -2.39
N CYS A 249 7.09 -23.42 -2.70
CA CYS A 249 6.10 -23.00 -1.74
C CYS A 249 5.24 -24.18 -1.27
N LEU A 250 5.40 -24.57 -0.01
CA LEU A 250 4.73 -25.74 0.57
C LEU A 250 3.20 -25.63 0.55
N VAL A 251 2.64 -24.42 0.62
CA VAL A 251 1.18 -24.24 0.56
C VAL A 251 0.66 -24.36 -0.87
N HIS A 252 1.41 -23.91 -1.89
CA HIS A 252 1.04 -24.16 -3.28
C HIS A 252 1.08 -25.66 -3.59
N ILE A 253 2.06 -26.37 -3.06
CA ILE A 253 2.13 -27.84 -3.14
C ILE A 253 0.93 -28.48 -2.46
N ALA A 254 0.62 -28.09 -1.21
CA ALA A 254 -0.55 -28.61 -0.47
C ALA A 254 -1.87 -28.35 -1.22
N ARG A 255 -2.03 -27.18 -1.85
CA ARG A 255 -3.21 -26.85 -2.67
C ARG A 255 -3.29 -27.70 -3.94
N ASN A 256 -2.17 -27.87 -4.64
CA ASN A 256 -2.08 -28.67 -5.86
C ASN A 256 -2.40 -30.15 -5.55
N MET A 257 -1.91 -30.68 -4.42
CA MET A 257 -2.29 -32.01 -3.96
C MET A 257 -3.79 -32.06 -3.62
N SER A 258 -4.29 -31.10 -2.83
CA SER A 258 -5.68 -31.05 -2.41
C SER A 258 -6.68 -30.97 -3.58
N SER A 259 -6.33 -30.33 -4.69
CA SER A 259 -7.22 -30.21 -5.85
C SER A 259 -7.35 -31.53 -6.63
N LYS A 260 -6.35 -32.41 -6.54
CA LYS A 260 -6.26 -33.70 -7.26
C LYS A 260 -6.77 -34.90 -6.46
N VAL A 261 -7.13 -34.71 -5.19
CA VAL A 261 -7.62 -35.78 -4.30
C VAL A 261 -9.10 -35.62 -3.96
N LYS A 262 -9.74 -36.73 -3.56
CA LYS A 262 -11.15 -36.75 -3.17
C LYS A 262 -11.39 -35.86 -1.95
N ARG A 263 -12.57 -35.23 -1.87
CA ARG A 263 -12.92 -34.28 -0.80
C ARG A 263 -12.73 -34.85 0.62
N VAL A 264 -13.02 -36.13 0.82
CA VAL A 264 -12.90 -36.82 2.11
C VAL A 264 -11.43 -36.94 2.55
N ASP A 265 -10.52 -37.16 1.60
CA ASP A 265 -9.10 -37.38 1.89
C ASP A 265 -8.29 -36.07 1.93
N ARG A 266 -8.88 -34.91 1.57
CA ARG A 266 -8.20 -33.60 1.56
C ARG A 266 -7.66 -33.22 2.94
N ALA A 267 -8.50 -33.28 3.97
CA ALA A 267 -8.10 -32.87 5.31
C ALA A 267 -7.02 -33.79 5.92
N PRO A 268 -7.15 -35.13 5.86
CA PRO A 268 -6.10 -36.05 6.29
C PRO A 268 -4.77 -35.83 5.58
N ILE A 269 -4.78 -35.73 4.24
CA ILE A 269 -3.57 -35.54 3.43
C ILE A 269 -2.86 -34.22 3.79
N ILE A 270 -3.61 -33.13 3.89
CA ILE A 270 -3.04 -31.84 4.25
C ILE A 270 -2.43 -31.89 5.65
N GLU A 271 -3.14 -32.48 6.62
CA GLU A 271 -2.66 -32.51 8.01
C GLU A 271 -1.41 -33.37 8.18
N GLN A 272 -1.37 -34.55 7.58
CA GLN A 272 -0.15 -35.37 7.54
C GLN A 272 0.98 -34.64 6.82
N PHE A 273 0.71 -33.98 5.70
CA PHE A 273 1.73 -33.17 5.01
C PHE A 273 2.24 -32.02 5.89
N LYS A 274 1.41 -31.43 6.78
CA LYS A 274 1.89 -30.46 7.78
C LYS A 274 2.88 -31.07 8.76
N GLN A 275 2.67 -32.30 9.19
CA GLN A 275 3.58 -32.99 10.10
C GLN A 275 4.94 -33.20 9.44
N VAL A 276 4.97 -33.53 8.14
CA VAL A 276 6.20 -33.71 7.36
C VAL A 276 7.09 -32.47 7.42
N TYR A 277 6.57 -31.29 7.07
CA TYR A 277 7.39 -30.08 7.02
C TYR A 277 7.57 -29.38 8.37
N ARG A 278 6.80 -29.74 9.41
CA ARG A 278 6.98 -29.25 10.79
C ARG A 278 7.94 -30.10 11.63
N ALA A 279 8.53 -31.14 11.03
CA ALA A 279 9.54 -31.95 11.69
C ALA A 279 10.69 -31.09 12.23
N THR A 280 11.36 -31.60 13.26
CA THR A 280 12.41 -30.85 13.95
C THR A 280 13.76 -30.93 13.24
N SER A 281 13.91 -31.92 12.36
CA SER A 281 15.13 -32.13 11.58
C SER A 281 14.84 -32.52 10.13
N PHE A 282 15.81 -32.27 9.25
CA PHE A 282 15.74 -32.66 7.85
C PHE A 282 15.60 -34.18 7.66
N GLU A 283 16.28 -34.97 8.48
CA GLU A 283 16.22 -36.44 8.42
C GLU A 283 14.84 -36.97 8.81
N GLU A 284 14.25 -36.41 9.86
CA GLU A 284 12.90 -36.71 10.31
C GLU A 284 11.87 -36.33 9.23
N ALA A 285 11.98 -35.13 8.65
CA ALA A 285 11.12 -34.69 7.56
C ALA A 285 11.17 -35.66 6.37
N ARG A 286 12.37 -36.12 6.00
CA ARG A 286 12.56 -37.09 4.90
C ARG A 286 11.94 -38.45 5.21
N LYS A 287 12.04 -38.90 6.47
CA LYS A 287 11.41 -40.16 6.92
C LYS A 287 9.88 -40.04 6.89
N LEU A 288 9.33 -38.96 7.43
CA LEU A 288 7.88 -38.71 7.41
C LEU A 288 7.36 -38.55 5.98
N LEU A 289 8.11 -37.89 5.08
CA LEU A 289 7.74 -37.78 3.68
C LEU A 289 7.66 -39.16 3.01
N ARG A 290 8.61 -40.06 3.28
CA ARG A 290 8.56 -41.44 2.76
C ARG A 290 7.33 -42.20 3.28
N GLN A 291 7.06 -42.12 4.57
CA GLN A 291 5.89 -42.77 5.17
C GLN A 291 4.57 -42.23 4.57
N PHE A 292 4.46 -40.91 4.44
CA PHE A 292 3.33 -40.26 3.78
C PHE A 292 3.16 -40.73 2.33
N MET A 293 4.25 -40.85 1.59
CA MET A 293 4.25 -41.35 0.23
C MET A 293 3.79 -42.80 0.15
N ASP A 294 4.29 -43.68 1.03
CA ASP A 294 3.92 -45.10 1.05
C ASP A 294 2.43 -45.30 1.38
N GLU A 295 1.86 -44.49 2.27
CA GLU A 295 0.45 -44.54 2.65
C GLU A 295 -0.48 -44.15 1.47
N TRP A 296 -0.15 -43.07 0.76
CA TRP A 296 -1.07 -42.49 -0.24
C TRP A 296 -0.76 -42.88 -1.68
N LYS A 297 0.44 -43.38 -2.01
CA LYS A 297 0.82 -43.80 -3.37
C LYS A 297 -0.09 -44.88 -3.97
N PRO A 298 -0.64 -45.86 -3.20
CA PRO A 298 -1.63 -46.81 -3.72
C PRO A 298 -2.94 -46.15 -4.19
N ARG A 299 -3.39 -45.08 -3.52
CA ARG A 299 -4.66 -44.40 -3.84
C ARG A 299 -4.48 -43.26 -4.85
N TYR A 300 -3.36 -42.55 -4.78
CA TYR A 300 -3.09 -41.30 -5.51
C TYR A 300 -1.71 -41.30 -6.17
N LYS A 301 -1.39 -42.36 -6.93
CA LYS A 301 -0.10 -42.56 -7.61
C LYS A 301 0.45 -41.30 -8.30
N LYS A 302 -0.34 -40.67 -9.18
CA LYS A 302 0.10 -39.48 -9.95
C LYS A 302 0.44 -38.26 -9.06
N VAL A 303 -0.29 -38.07 -7.96
CA VAL A 303 -0.06 -36.95 -7.03
C VAL A 303 1.25 -37.16 -6.29
N MET A 304 1.47 -38.38 -5.82
CA MET A 304 2.67 -38.76 -5.09
C MET A 304 3.90 -38.73 -6.01
N GLU A 305 3.83 -39.30 -7.21
CA GLU A 305 4.93 -39.20 -8.20
C GLU A 305 5.29 -37.76 -8.55
N SER A 306 4.31 -36.85 -8.58
CA SER A 306 4.57 -35.42 -8.78
C SER A 306 5.30 -34.80 -7.58
N LEU A 307 4.92 -35.18 -6.36
CA LEU A 307 5.59 -34.71 -5.14
C LEU A 307 7.02 -35.25 -5.03
N GLU A 308 7.23 -36.51 -5.40
CA GLU A 308 8.53 -37.19 -5.37
C GLU A 308 9.55 -36.52 -6.31
N LYS A 309 9.08 -36.04 -7.47
CA LYS A 309 9.88 -35.26 -8.43
C LYS A 309 10.09 -33.81 -8.02
N THR A 310 9.38 -33.32 -7.00
CA THR A 310 9.50 -31.93 -6.57
C THR A 310 10.76 -31.78 -5.73
N GLU A 311 11.76 -31.11 -6.30
CA GLU A 311 12.98 -30.75 -5.59
C GLU A 311 12.74 -29.53 -4.68
N ASN A 312 13.72 -29.20 -3.82
CA ASN A 312 13.71 -27.96 -3.05
C ASN A 312 12.53 -27.78 -2.07
N LEU A 313 12.03 -28.86 -1.49
CA LEU A 313 10.94 -28.83 -0.48
C LEU A 313 11.41 -28.35 0.90
N PHE A 314 12.63 -28.71 1.26
CA PHE A 314 13.15 -28.63 2.63
C PHE A 314 14.38 -27.72 2.73
N THR A 315 14.57 -26.81 1.77
CA THR A 315 15.73 -25.92 1.73
C THR A 315 15.80 -25.00 2.95
N PHE A 316 14.65 -24.62 3.53
CA PHE A 316 14.58 -23.84 4.76
C PHE A 316 15.27 -24.47 5.98
N TYR A 317 15.51 -25.79 6.03
CA TYR A 317 16.25 -26.41 7.14
C TYR A 317 17.70 -25.92 7.22
N GLN A 318 18.24 -25.35 6.14
CA GLN A 318 19.57 -24.74 6.12
C GLN A 318 19.57 -23.31 6.69
N LEU A 319 18.42 -22.79 7.09
CA LEU A 319 18.26 -21.49 7.72
C LEU A 319 17.94 -21.64 9.22
N PRO A 320 18.09 -20.57 10.02
CA PRO A 320 17.78 -20.59 11.43
C PRO A 320 16.33 -21.02 11.75
N TYR A 321 16.17 -21.85 12.79
CA TYR A 321 14.87 -22.40 13.22
C TYR A 321 13.80 -21.31 13.51
N CYS A 322 14.24 -20.16 14.02
CA CYS A 322 13.40 -18.98 14.31
C CYS A 322 12.50 -18.56 13.14
N ILE A 323 12.96 -18.72 11.89
CA ILE A 323 12.24 -18.23 10.69
C ILE A 323 11.49 -19.31 9.92
N TRP A 324 11.64 -20.60 10.26
CA TRP A 324 10.94 -21.68 9.57
C TRP A 324 9.41 -21.46 9.52
N PRO A 325 8.73 -21.06 10.62
CA PRO A 325 7.30 -20.80 10.61
C PRO A 325 6.86 -19.77 9.58
N SER A 326 7.69 -18.78 9.34
CA SER A 326 7.43 -17.70 8.39
C SER A 326 7.63 -18.19 6.95
N ILE A 327 8.58 -19.08 6.70
CA ILE A 327 8.86 -19.64 5.37
C ILE A 327 7.79 -20.64 4.93
N TYR A 328 7.43 -21.61 5.78
CA TYR A 328 6.43 -22.62 5.41
C TYR A 328 4.99 -22.11 5.50
N SER A 329 4.77 -20.90 6.04
CA SER A 329 3.47 -20.21 5.97
C SER A 329 3.42 -19.28 4.75
N THR A 330 2.35 -19.35 3.96
CA THR A 330 2.12 -18.41 2.85
C THR A 330 1.26 -17.22 3.21
N ASN A 331 0.95 -17.05 4.49
CA ASN A 331 0.11 -15.94 4.95
C ASN A 331 0.63 -14.58 4.48
N LEU A 332 1.95 -14.43 4.29
CA LEU A 332 2.58 -13.20 3.82
C LEU A 332 2.09 -12.79 2.43
N ILE A 333 2.38 -13.61 1.42
CA ILE A 333 2.08 -13.30 0.02
C ILE A 333 0.60 -13.49 -0.31
N GLU A 334 -0.06 -14.44 0.35
CA GLU A 334 -1.51 -14.62 0.17
C GLU A 334 -2.33 -13.51 0.77
N SER A 335 -1.93 -12.99 1.95
CA SER A 335 -2.60 -11.82 2.53
C SER A 335 -2.43 -10.61 1.63
N LEU A 336 -1.25 -10.43 1.03
CA LEU A 336 -1.01 -9.36 0.05
C LEU A 336 -1.88 -9.55 -1.19
N ASN A 337 -1.86 -10.73 -1.81
CA ASN A 337 -2.66 -11.04 -2.99
C ASN A 337 -4.17 -10.89 -2.73
N LYS A 338 -4.63 -11.27 -1.52
CA LYS A 338 -6.02 -11.08 -1.09
C LYS A 338 -6.36 -9.59 -0.93
N GLU A 339 -5.45 -8.79 -0.37
CA GLU A 339 -5.62 -7.34 -0.26
C GLU A 339 -5.72 -6.68 -1.62
N ILE A 340 -4.80 -7.00 -2.54
CA ILE A 340 -4.80 -6.51 -3.92
C ILE A 340 -6.13 -6.84 -4.59
N LYS A 341 -6.54 -8.12 -4.57
CA LYS A 341 -7.82 -8.55 -5.15
C LYS A 341 -9.01 -7.83 -4.52
N ARG A 342 -9.00 -7.61 -3.20
CA ARG A 342 -10.09 -6.92 -2.50
C ARG A 342 -10.23 -5.46 -2.94
N GLN A 343 -9.12 -4.73 -3.00
CA GLN A 343 -9.12 -3.32 -3.41
C GLN A 343 -9.44 -3.16 -4.90
N CYS A 344 -8.85 -4.01 -5.75
CA CYS A 344 -9.11 -4.00 -7.19
C CYS A 344 -10.54 -4.45 -7.53
N LYS A 345 -11.19 -5.30 -6.72
CA LYS A 345 -12.56 -5.78 -6.98
C LYS A 345 -13.58 -4.64 -7.08
N LYS A 346 -13.39 -3.55 -6.32
CA LYS A 346 -14.27 -2.36 -6.38
C LYS A 346 -14.23 -1.67 -7.75
N LYS A 347 -13.09 -1.73 -8.44
CA LYS A 347 -12.86 -1.06 -9.74
C LYS A 347 -13.36 -1.89 -10.94
N VAL A 348 -13.75 -3.16 -10.73
CA VAL A 348 -14.33 -4.12 -11.70
C VAL A 348 -13.42 -4.46 -12.90
N VAL A 349 -13.02 -3.48 -13.71
CA VAL A 349 -12.10 -3.61 -14.85
C VAL A 349 -11.23 -2.37 -14.96
N PHE A 350 -9.92 -2.56 -15.14
CA PHE A 350 -9.00 -1.45 -15.41
C PHE A 350 -9.03 -1.08 -16.90
N PRO A 351 -9.16 0.23 -17.23
CA PRO A 351 -9.32 0.68 -18.62
C PRO A 351 -8.03 0.61 -19.44
N ASN A 352 -6.88 0.74 -18.78
CA ASN A 352 -5.54 0.67 -19.37
C ASN A 352 -4.52 0.24 -18.29
N GLU A 353 -3.31 -0.10 -18.74
CA GLU A 353 -2.21 -0.57 -17.89
C GLU A 353 -1.81 0.47 -16.84
N GLU A 354 -1.64 1.73 -17.24
CA GLU A 354 -1.31 2.85 -16.33
C GLU A 354 -2.28 2.97 -15.14
N SER A 355 -3.58 2.75 -15.35
CA SER A 355 -4.57 2.80 -14.27
C SER A 355 -4.44 1.61 -13.32
N LEU A 356 -4.02 0.45 -13.82
CA LEU A 356 -3.71 -0.71 -13.00
C LEU A 356 -2.42 -0.47 -12.20
N GLU A 357 -1.37 0.03 -12.83
CA GLU A 357 -0.09 0.36 -12.19
C GLU A 357 -0.26 1.34 -11.03
N ARG A 358 -0.94 2.48 -11.26
CA ARG A 358 -1.22 3.46 -10.20
C ARG A 358 -1.94 2.84 -9.01
N CYS A 359 -2.89 1.94 -9.28
CA CYS A 359 -3.61 1.23 -8.22
C CYS A 359 -2.70 0.26 -7.47
N LEU A 360 -1.85 -0.49 -8.17
CA LEU A 360 -0.93 -1.45 -7.58
C LEU A 360 0.13 -0.77 -6.73
N VAL A 361 0.82 0.24 -7.27
CA VAL A 361 1.87 0.99 -6.57
C VAL A 361 1.33 1.61 -5.30
N THR A 362 0.14 2.20 -5.34
CA THR A 362 -0.49 2.73 -4.14
C THR A 362 -0.69 1.67 -3.06
N ILE A 363 -1.18 0.48 -3.43
CA ILE A 363 -1.38 -0.63 -2.49
C ILE A 363 -0.02 -1.10 -1.93
N PHE A 364 1.02 -1.11 -2.77
CA PHE A 364 2.37 -1.50 -2.36
C PHE A 364 3.03 -0.47 -1.45
N GLU A 365 2.84 0.83 -1.69
CA GLU A 365 3.32 1.90 -0.82
C GLU A 365 2.63 1.85 0.55
N ASP A 366 1.31 1.70 0.60
CA ASP A 366 0.59 1.54 1.87
C ASP A 366 1.04 0.28 2.62
N TYR A 367 1.24 -0.83 1.90
CA TYR A 367 1.80 -2.06 2.48
C TYR A 367 3.21 -1.82 3.05
N ASN A 368 4.09 -1.22 2.26
CA ASN A 368 5.48 -0.96 2.64
C ASN A 368 5.56 0.01 3.82
N PHE A 369 4.71 1.04 3.86
CA PHE A 369 4.63 1.96 4.98
C PHE A 369 4.15 1.26 6.26
N LYS A 370 3.05 0.51 6.17
CA LYS A 370 2.45 -0.21 7.31
C LYS A 370 3.37 -1.25 7.94
N PHE A 371 4.17 -1.93 7.11
CA PHE A 371 5.05 -3.00 7.55
C PHE A 371 6.53 -2.61 7.63
N GLY A 372 6.92 -1.45 7.11
CA GLY A 372 8.31 -0.97 7.10
C GLY A 372 8.90 -0.75 8.49
N HIS A 373 8.06 -0.53 9.51
CA HIS A 373 8.49 -0.39 10.90
C HIS A 373 8.25 -1.64 11.75
N ARG A 374 7.79 -2.75 11.14
CA ARG A 374 7.41 -3.96 11.85
C ARG A 374 8.34 -5.11 11.50
N VAL A 375 9.09 -5.58 12.49
CA VAL A 375 9.91 -6.78 12.37
C VAL A 375 9.02 -8.00 12.21
N HIS A 376 9.28 -8.80 11.17
CA HIS A 376 8.53 -10.01 10.93
C HIS A 376 8.87 -11.09 11.98
N LYS A 377 7.86 -11.92 12.31
CA LYS A 377 7.98 -12.92 13.37
C LYS A 377 9.15 -13.87 13.08
N GLY A 378 9.99 -14.09 14.07
CA GLY A 378 11.16 -14.96 13.99
C GLY A 378 12.44 -14.22 13.60
N PHE A 379 12.37 -13.28 12.65
CA PHE A 379 13.56 -12.63 12.08
C PHE A 379 14.31 -11.76 13.08
N GLY A 380 13.61 -11.04 13.96
CA GLY A 380 14.26 -10.22 14.98
C GLY A 380 15.05 -11.02 16.04
N ALA A 381 14.86 -12.33 16.15
CA ALA A 381 15.59 -13.17 17.10
C ALA A 381 16.91 -13.73 16.53
N CYS A 382 17.16 -13.53 15.23
CA CYS A 382 18.28 -14.16 14.54
C CYS A 382 18.84 -13.28 13.41
N SER A 383 18.72 -11.95 13.54
CA SER A 383 19.25 -10.97 12.58
C SER A 383 20.73 -11.20 12.31
N ASP A 384 21.53 -11.34 13.36
CA ASP A 384 22.99 -11.45 13.26
C ASP A 384 23.41 -12.73 12.52
N THR A 385 22.68 -13.83 12.76
CA THR A 385 22.90 -15.09 12.06
C THR A 385 22.45 -15.03 10.61
N LEU A 386 21.45 -14.22 10.29
CA LEU A 386 20.99 -14.01 8.91
C LEU A 386 21.92 -13.08 8.15
N ASP A 387 22.45 -12.05 8.80
CA ASP A 387 23.46 -11.15 8.23
C ASP A 387 24.75 -11.91 7.90
N SER A 388 25.20 -12.80 8.79
CA SER A 388 26.38 -13.65 8.53
C SER A 388 26.22 -14.65 7.38
N LEU A 389 25.03 -14.79 6.78
CA LEU A 389 24.85 -15.59 5.56
C LEU A 389 25.25 -14.84 4.29
N PHE A 390 25.49 -13.53 4.38
CA PHE A 390 25.89 -12.66 3.27
C PHE A 390 27.37 -12.26 3.30
N ASP A 391 28.04 -12.51 4.43
CA ASP A 391 29.51 -12.44 4.59
C ASP A 391 30.17 -13.69 3.97
#